data_AF-A0A2V8XGC4-F1
#
_entry.id   AF-A0A2V8XGC4-F1
#
_cell.length_a   1.000
_cell.length_b   1.000
_cell.length_c   1.000
_cell.angle_alpha   90.00
_cell.angle_beta   90.00
_cell.angle_gamma   90.00
#
_symmetry.space_group_name_H-M   'P 1'
#
loop_
_entity.id
_entity.type
_entity.pdbx_description
1 polymer ?
#
loop_
_entity_poly.entity_id
_entity_poly.type
_entity_poly.pdbx_seq_one_letter_code
_entity_poly.pdbx_strand_id
1 'polypeptide(L)'
;MLYQLGWTTLPGLRGLSVSQFRAAPTAAPDNEQGVAVEFASDAERDAFLRQMEAEFVARRFTNTADAFDTVKAYALEHAAKG
;
A
#
# COMPACT_ATOMS: atom_id res chain seq x y z
N MET A 1 4.68 15.23 4.23
CA MET A 1 3.22 15.35 3.97
C MET A 1 2.60 13.98 4.18
N LEU A 2 1.57 13.90 5.02
CA LEU A 2 0.97 12.62 5.38
C LEU A 2 -0.09 12.19 4.37
N TYR A 3 0.01 10.95 3.89
CA TYR A 3 -0.93 10.35 2.96
C TYR A 3 -1.46 9.02 3.51
N GLN A 4 -2.75 8.82 3.39
CA GLN A 4 -3.40 7.55 3.61
C GLN A 4 -3.25 6.69 2.35
N LEU A 5 -2.58 5.55 2.47
CA LEU A 5 -2.49 4.56 1.42
C LEU A 5 -3.75 3.70 1.43
N GLY A 6 -4.33 3.53 0.25
CA GLY A 6 -5.40 2.58 -0.01
C GLY A 6 -5.07 1.72 -1.22
N TRP A 7 -5.63 0.52 -1.26
CA TRP A 7 -5.52 -0.38 -2.40
C TRP A 7 -6.77 -1.23 -2.49
N THR A 8 -6.92 -1.93 -3.62
CA THR A 8 -8.04 -2.82 -3.87
C THR A 8 -7.54 -4.26 -3.86
N THR A 9 -8.09 -5.08 -2.97
CA THR A 9 -7.86 -6.53 -2.99
C THR A 9 -8.89 -7.19 -3.89
N LEU A 10 -8.44 -7.68 -5.05
CA LEU A 10 -9.26 -8.36 -6.04
C LEU A 10 -9.12 -9.89 -5.89
N PRO A 11 -10.23 -10.64 -5.84
CA PRO A 11 -10.20 -12.09 -5.95
C PRO A 11 -9.91 -12.52 -7.38
N GLY A 12 -8.88 -13.34 -7.57
CA GLY A 12 -8.49 -13.92 -8.86
C GLY A 12 -8.52 -15.45 -8.87
N LEU A 13 -8.47 -16.03 -10.07
CA LEU A 13 -8.51 -17.49 -10.32
C LEU A 13 -7.44 -18.31 -9.58
N ARG A 14 -6.39 -17.68 -9.06
CA ARG A 14 -5.26 -18.35 -8.36
C ARG A 14 -4.97 -17.78 -6.97
N GLY A 15 -5.85 -16.93 -6.44
CA GLY A 15 -5.66 -16.25 -5.17
C GLY A 15 -6.05 -14.78 -5.22
N LEU A 16 -5.82 -14.09 -4.12
CA LEU A 16 -6.08 -12.67 -3.97
C LEU A 16 -4.92 -11.86 -4.51
N SER A 17 -5.20 -10.66 -5.00
CA SER A 17 -4.19 -9.74 -5.52
C SER A 17 -4.53 -8.34 -5.12
N VAL A 18 -3.52 -7.60 -4.73
CA VAL A 18 -3.66 -6.20 -4.35
C VAL A 18 -3.17 -5.35 -5.51
N SER A 19 -4.00 -4.39 -5.91
CA SER A 19 -3.74 -3.53 -7.07
C SER A 19 -4.50 -2.23 -6.88
N GLN A 20 -4.28 -1.25 -7.77
CA GLN A 20 -4.91 0.08 -7.66
C GLN A 20 -4.48 0.81 -6.39
N PHE A 21 -3.18 0.80 -6.13
CA PHE A 21 -2.62 1.55 -5.02
C PHE A 21 -2.88 3.05 -5.23
N ARG A 22 -3.41 3.71 -4.20
CA ARG A 22 -3.74 5.13 -4.17
C ARG A 22 -3.24 5.75 -2.87
N ALA A 23 -2.81 6.99 -2.94
CA ALA A 23 -2.40 7.78 -1.79
C ALA A 23 -3.27 9.05 -1.73
N ALA A 24 -4.08 9.18 -0.68
CA ALA A 24 -4.90 10.36 -0.45
C ALA A 24 -4.29 11.19 0.68
N PRO A 25 -4.05 12.51 0.51
CA PRO A 25 -3.55 13.34 1.59
C PRO A 25 -4.51 13.29 2.79
N THR A 26 -3.99 13.03 3.98
CA THR A 26 -4.80 12.95 5.20
C THR A 26 -4.14 13.73 6.33
N ALA A 27 -4.96 14.38 7.15
CA ALA A 27 -4.54 14.97 8.42
C ALA A 27 -4.76 14.01 9.60
N ALA A 28 -5.55 12.94 9.39
CA ALA A 28 -5.87 11.93 10.39
C ALA A 28 -5.47 10.54 9.84
N PRO A 29 -4.34 9.96 10.29
CA PRO A 29 -3.93 8.63 9.87
C PRO A 29 -4.90 7.57 10.42
N ASP A 30 -5.51 6.79 9.55
CA ASP A 30 -6.30 5.62 9.92
C ASP A 30 -5.46 4.36 9.67
N ASN A 31 -4.83 3.87 10.73
CA ASN A 31 -3.98 2.67 10.68
C ASN A 31 -4.76 1.37 10.92
N GLU A 32 -6.08 1.47 11.09
CA GLU A 32 -7.00 0.35 11.28
C GLU A 32 -7.58 -0.13 9.93
N GLN A 33 -7.88 0.80 9.02
CA GLN A 33 -8.42 0.53 7.69
C GLN A 33 -7.42 0.78 6.55
N GLY A 34 -6.24 1.30 6.86
CA GLY A 34 -5.20 1.62 5.88
C GLY A 34 -3.81 1.77 6.51
N VAL A 35 -2.92 2.43 5.78
CA VAL A 35 -1.56 2.74 6.24
C VAL A 35 -1.25 4.18 5.92
N ALA A 36 -0.98 4.97 6.94
CA ALA A 36 -0.53 6.33 6.74
C ALA A 36 0.99 6.39 6.58
N VAL A 37 1.44 6.96 5.47
CA VAL A 37 2.87 7.15 5.16
C VAL A 37 3.12 8.63 4.93
N GLU A 38 4.19 9.13 5.52
CA GLU A 38 4.68 10.47 5.24
C GLU A 38 5.61 10.43 4.03
N PHE A 39 5.32 11.26 3.03
CA PHE A 39 6.18 11.47 1.87
C PHE A 39 6.75 12.89 1.88
N ALA A 40 7.99 13.03 1.45
CA ALA A 40 8.66 14.32 1.31
C ALA A 40 8.11 15.14 0.12
N SER A 41 7.59 14.48 -0.91
CA SER A 41 7.07 15.12 -2.13
C SER A 41 6.07 14.23 -2.88
N ASP A 42 5.22 14.85 -3.70
CA ASP A 42 4.25 14.13 -4.54
C ASP A 42 4.93 13.18 -5.54
N ALA A 43 6.14 13.52 -6.00
CA ALA A 43 6.95 12.68 -6.86
C ALA A 43 7.44 11.40 -6.16
N GLU A 44 7.80 11.49 -4.87
CA GLU A 44 8.21 10.34 -4.05
C GLU A 44 7.02 9.41 -3.81
N ARG A 45 5.86 9.99 -3.47
CA ARG A 45 4.58 9.27 -3.38
C ARG A 45 4.27 8.52 -4.68
N ASP A 46 4.36 9.16 -5.84
CA ASP A 46 4.09 8.51 -7.14
C ASP A 46 5.09 7.38 -7.44
N ALA A 47 6.37 7.60 -7.16
CA ALA A 47 7.41 6.57 -7.31
C ALA A 47 7.13 5.37 -6.40
N PHE A 48 6.74 5.62 -5.15
CA PHE A 48 6.38 4.59 -4.19
C PHE A 48 5.16 3.79 -4.62
N LEU A 49 4.08 4.44 -5.07
CA LEU A 49 2.89 3.76 -5.58
C LEU A 49 3.21 2.86 -6.77
N ARG A 50 4.06 3.30 -7.71
CA ARG A 50 4.50 2.47 -8.84
C ARG A 50 5.36 1.29 -8.38
N GLN A 51 6.19 1.48 -7.37
CA GLN A 51 6.98 0.40 -6.80
C GLN A 51 6.09 -0.65 -6.15
N MET A 52 5.07 -0.24 -5.37
CA MET A 52 4.08 -1.16 -4.82
C MET A 52 3.34 -1.92 -5.91
N GLU A 53 2.84 -1.23 -6.95
CA GLU A 53 2.19 -1.90 -8.08
C GLU A 53 3.11 -2.96 -8.70
N ALA A 54 4.39 -2.65 -8.94
CA ALA A 54 5.36 -3.58 -9.52
C ALA A 54 5.68 -4.77 -8.60
N GLU A 55 5.81 -4.55 -7.29
CA GLU A 55 6.09 -5.61 -6.31
C GLU A 55 4.90 -6.56 -6.12
N PHE A 56 3.68 -6.01 -6.15
CA PHE A 56 2.47 -6.77 -5.84
C PHE A 56 1.71 -7.30 -7.07
N VAL A 57 1.97 -6.82 -8.30
CA VAL A 57 1.30 -7.33 -9.52
C VAL A 57 1.54 -8.82 -9.77
N ALA A 58 2.76 -9.30 -9.44
CA ALA A 58 3.13 -10.70 -9.57
C ALA A 58 2.81 -11.53 -8.32
N ARG A 59 2.55 -10.87 -7.18
CA ARG A 59 2.36 -11.52 -5.89
C ARG A 59 0.91 -11.95 -5.70
N ARG A 60 0.70 -13.22 -5.34
CA ARG A 60 -0.63 -13.78 -5.08
C ARG A 60 -0.73 -14.18 -3.62
N PHE A 61 -1.82 -13.76 -3.00
CA PHE A 61 -2.11 -13.99 -1.59
C PHE A 61 -3.15 -15.09 -1.43
N THR A 62 -3.04 -15.84 -0.35
CA THR A 62 -3.98 -16.94 -0.05
C THR A 62 -5.20 -16.45 0.72
N ASN A 63 -5.07 -15.34 1.45
CA ASN A 63 -6.15 -14.73 2.21
C ASN A 63 -6.00 -13.19 2.31
N THR A 64 -7.08 -12.49 2.67
CA THR A 64 -7.11 -11.01 2.70
C THR A 64 -6.28 -10.43 3.83
N ALA A 65 -6.19 -11.12 4.98
CA ALA A 65 -5.42 -10.64 6.12
C ALA A 65 -3.92 -10.63 5.83
N ASP A 66 -3.40 -11.71 5.21
CA ASP A 66 -2.02 -11.85 4.74
C ASP A 66 -1.67 -10.80 3.68
N ALA A 67 -2.60 -10.54 2.75
CA ALA A 67 -2.44 -9.47 1.76
C ALA A 67 -2.33 -8.09 2.44
N PHE A 68 -3.22 -7.81 3.39
CA PHE A 68 -3.23 -6.54 4.11
C PHE A 68 -1.98 -6.37 4.97
N ASP A 69 -1.59 -7.38 5.75
CA ASP A 69 -0.42 -7.37 6.63
C ASP A 69 0.87 -7.19 5.84
N THR A 70 1.02 -7.88 4.70
CA THR A 70 2.21 -7.74 3.83
C THR A 70 2.31 -6.33 3.26
N VAL A 71 1.21 -5.76 2.76
CA VAL A 71 1.21 -4.39 2.22
C VAL A 71 1.48 -3.38 3.32
N LYS A 72 0.90 -3.58 4.51
CA LYS A 72 1.12 -2.75 5.69
C LYS A 72 2.58 -2.76 6.14
N ALA A 73 3.18 -3.95 6.25
CA ALA A 73 4.59 -4.09 6.57
C ALA A 73 5.47 -3.37 5.54
N TYR A 74 5.23 -3.58 4.24
CA TYR A 74 5.99 -2.93 3.17
C TYR A 74 5.94 -1.39 3.25
N ALA A 75 4.75 -0.84 3.49
CA ALA A 75 4.57 0.61 3.62
C ALA A 75 5.21 1.18 4.89
N LEU A 76 5.11 0.49 6.03
CA LEU A 76 5.75 0.91 7.29
C LEU A 76 7.27 0.80 7.21
N GLU A 77 7.81 -0.24 6.57
CA GLU A 77 9.24 -0.37 6.33
C GLU A 77 9.79 0.75 5.45
N HIS A 78 9.04 1.20 4.45
CA HIS A 78 9.41 2.35 3.64
C HIS A 78 9.38 3.63 4.47
N ALA A 79 8.32 3.85 5.26
CA ALA A 79 8.19 4.99 6.15
C ALA A 79 9.30 5.05 7.22
N ALA A 80 9.82 3.90 7.66
CA ALA A 80 10.92 3.83 8.63
C ALA A 80 12.31 4.05 7.99
N LYS A 81 12.42 3.98 6.66
CA LYS A 81 13.67 4.18 5.90
C LYS A 81 13.80 5.59 5.30
N GLY A 82 12.74 6.39 5.31
CA GLY A 82 12.72 7.80 4.91
C GLY A 82 13.06 8.72 6.07
#